data_AF-A0A2E2WHM7-F1
#
_entry.id   AF-A0A2E2WHM7-F1
#
_cell.length_a   1.000
_cell.length_b   1.000
_cell.length_c   1.000
_cell.angle_alpha   90.00
_cell.angle_beta   90.00
_cell.angle_gamma   90.00
#
_symmetry.space_group_name_H-M   'P 1'
#
loop_
_entity.id
_entity.type
_entity.pdbx_description
1 polymer ?
#
loop_
_entity_poly.entity_id
_entity_poly.type
_entity_poly.pdbx_seq_one_letter_code
_entity_poly.pdbx_strand_id
1 'polypeptide(L)'
;PYILEVMTYRYRGHSMSDPAKYREKDEVEEMKSNRDPIDGIKKRMMEEHGIKESDLKAIDKEIKAIVKESAEFAESSAELGAHELWTDVLVEV
;
A
#
# COMPACT_ATOMS: atom_id res chain seq x y z
N PRO A 1 22.17 18.38 10.37
CA PRO A 1 21.24 17.83 9.36
C PRO A 1 21.91 16.64 8.66
N TYR A 2 21.15 15.62 8.28
CA TYR A 2 21.66 14.43 7.58
C TYR A 2 20.76 14.10 6.40
N ILE A 3 21.34 13.46 5.39
CA ILE A 3 20.59 12.88 4.27
C ILE A 3 20.54 11.37 4.49
N LEU A 4 19.34 10.80 4.38
CA LEU A 4 19.13 9.36 4.37
C LEU A 4 18.48 8.98 3.04
N GLU A 5 19.18 8.17 2.25
CA GLU A 5 18.63 7.59 1.02
C GLU A 5 18.00 6.23 1.34
N VAL A 6 16.73 6.08 1.00
CA VAL A 6 15.99 4.82 1.16
C VAL A 6 15.74 4.22 -0.21
N MET A 7 16.61 3.29 -0.60
CA MET A 7 16.50 2.56 -1.85
C MET A 7 15.32 1.59 -1.78
N THR A 8 14.28 1.85 -2.58
CA THR A 8 13.06 1.04 -2.63
C THR A 8 12.59 0.83 -4.07
N TYR A 9 11.52 0.06 -4.26
CA TYR A 9 11.02 -0.31 -5.57
C TYR A 9 9.49 -0.21 -5.65
N ARG A 10 8.95 0.31 -6.77
CA ARG A 10 7.51 0.34 -7.05
C ARG A 10 7.12 -0.77 -8.01
N TYR A 11 6.14 -1.61 -7.63
CA TYR A 11 5.69 -2.69 -8.50
C TYR A 11 4.80 -2.20 -9.66
N ARG A 12 3.97 -1.19 -9.41
CA ARG A 12 3.12 -0.58 -10.45
C ARG A 12 3.86 0.53 -11.22
N GLY A 13 3.26 0.96 -12.34
CA GLY A 13 3.69 2.11 -13.13
C GLY A 13 3.75 3.40 -12.33
N HIS A 14 4.15 4.49 -12.98
CA HIS A 14 4.21 5.81 -12.33
C HIS A 14 2.83 6.27 -11.83
N SER A 15 1.78 5.91 -12.57
CA SER A 15 0.38 6.19 -12.26
C SER A 15 -0.53 5.09 -12.82
N MET A 16 -1.84 5.22 -12.63
CA MET A 16 -2.82 4.31 -13.23
C MET A 16 -2.84 4.32 -14.77
N SER A 17 -2.35 5.40 -15.41
CA SER A 17 -2.27 5.51 -16.87
C SER A 17 -0.94 5.04 -17.46
N ASP A 18 0.07 4.79 -16.63
CA ASP A 18 1.40 4.37 -17.07
C ASP A 18 1.56 2.84 -17.07
N PRO A 19 1.70 2.20 -18.25
CA PRO A 19 1.93 0.76 -18.35
C PRO A 19 3.37 0.31 -18.05
N ALA A 20 4.30 1.22 -17.73
CA ALA A 20 5.68 0.94 -17.37
C ALA A 20 6.54 0.26 -18.45
N LYS A 21 6.44 0.69 -19.71
CA LYS A 21 7.18 0.12 -20.86
C LYS A 21 8.70 0.36 -20.87
N TYR A 22 9.21 1.13 -19.91
CA TYR A 22 10.63 1.50 -19.79
C TYR A 22 11.45 0.56 -18.90
N ARG A 23 10.87 -0.55 -18.45
CA ARG A 23 11.52 -1.57 -17.64
C ARG A 23 11.01 -2.95 -18.02
N GLU A 24 11.83 -3.96 -17.78
CA GLU A 24 11.47 -5.33 -18.06
C GLU A 24 10.53 -5.89 -17.00
N LYS A 25 9.65 -6.80 -17.39
CA LYS A 25 8.75 -7.48 -16.44
C LYS A 25 9.55 -8.34 -15.46
N ASP A 26 10.61 -8.97 -15.94
CA ASP A 26 11.46 -9.86 -15.13
C ASP A 26 12.15 -9.10 -13.99
N GLU A 27 12.55 -7.84 -14.20
CA GLU A 27 13.10 -6.97 -13.14
C GLU A 27 12.09 -6.77 -12.00
N VAL A 28 10.82 -6.53 -12.33
CA VAL A 28 9.76 -6.31 -11.34
C VAL A 28 9.47 -7.60 -10.57
N GLU A 29 9.41 -8.75 -11.27
CA GLU A 29 9.17 -10.05 -10.63
C GLU A 29 10.34 -10.48 -9.74
N GLU A 30 11.59 -10.19 -10.13
CA GLU A 30 12.77 -10.42 -9.28
C GLU A 30 12.67 -9.59 -7.99
N MET A 31 12.37 -8.30 -8.11
CA MET A 31 12.22 -7.41 -6.96
C MET A 31 11.09 -7.87 -6.02
N LYS A 32 9.97 -8.34 -6.57
CA LYS A 32 8.83 -8.82 -5.79
C LYS A 32 9.12 -10.16 -5.13
N SER A 33 9.78 -11.08 -5.82
CA SER A 33 10.01 -12.44 -5.30
C SER A 33 11.13 -12.48 -4.25
N ASN A 34 12.16 -11.64 -4.41
CA ASN A 34 13.38 -11.73 -3.60
C ASN A 34 13.57 -10.56 -2.63
N ARG A 35 12.88 -9.43 -2.85
CA ARG A 35 13.09 -8.18 -2.09
C ARG A 35 11.80 -7.56 -1.59
N ASP A 36 10.69 -8.31 -1.55
CA ASP A 36 9.47 -7.83 -0.92
C ASP A 36 9.68 -7.66 0.60
N PRO A 37 9.41 -6.46 1.14
CA PRO A 37 9.66 -6.17 2.54
C PRO A 37 8.71 -6.91 3.49
N ILE A 38 7.50 -7.26 3.04
CA ILE A 38 6.49 -7.99 3.82
C ILE A 38 6.90 -9.46 3.95
N ASP A 39 7.32 -10.09 2.85
CA ASP A 39 7.84 -11.46 2.87
C ASP A 39 9.14 -11.54 3.67
N GLY A 40 10.02 -10.54 3.53
CA GLY A 40 11.26 -10.43 4.30
C GLY A 40 11.00 -10.38 5.81
N ILE A 41 10.09 -9.51 6.27
CA ILE A 41 9.76 -9.42 7.71
C ILE A 41 9.00 -10.66 8.18
N LYS A 42 8.09 -11.22 7.37
CA LYS A 42 7.38 -12.47 7.69
C LYS A 42 8.36 -13.60 7.99
N LYS A 43 9.34 -13.81 7.10
CA LYS A 43 10.39 -14.83 7.30
C LYS A 43 11.14 -14.58 8.61
N ARG A 44 11.58 -13.34 8.84
CA ARG A 44 12.30 -12.95 10.06
C ARG A 44 11.49 -13.18 11.34
N MET A 45 10.20 -12.84 11.33
CA MET A 45 9.29 -13.04 12.46
C MET A 45 9.11 -14.53 12.79
N MET A 46 9.04 -15.39 11.77
CA MET A 46 8.92 -16.83 11.95
C MET A 46 10.22 -17.47 12.46
N GLU A 47 11.36 -17.08 11.88
CA GLU A 47 12.67 -17.69 12.16
C GLU A 47 13.31 -17.17 13.46
N GLU A 48 13.26 -15.85 13.70
CA GLU A 48 13.97 -15.21 14.83
C GLU A 48 13.06 -14.96 16.04
N HIS A 49 11.75 -14.84 15.83
CA HIS A 49 10.81 -14.42 16.87
C HIS A 49 9.73 -15.45 17.20
N GLY A 50 9.76 -16.64 16.58
CA GLY A 50 8.86 -17.75 16.89
C GLY A 50 7.38 -17.49 16.59
N ILE A 51 7.09 -16.49 15.75
CA ILE A 51 5.71 -16.18 15.33
C ILE A 51 5.20 -17.28 14.41
N LYS A 52 3.98 -17.77 14.64
CA LYS A 52 3.41 -18.82 13.81
C LYS A 52 2.86 -18.23 12.53
N GLU A 53 2.98 -18.98 11.44
CA GLU A 53 2.38 -18.60 10.16
C GLU A 53 0.85 -18.43 10.26
N SER A 54 0.19 -19.19 11.15
CA SER A 54 -1.25 -19.07 11.41
C SER A 54 -1.64 -17.68 11.93
N ASP A 55 -0.79 -17.08 12.75
CA ASP A 55 -1.05 -15.80 13.39
C ASP A 55 -0.96 -14.69 12.34
N LEU A 56 0.05 -14.78 11.45
CA LEU A 56 0.19 -13.87 10.32
C LEU A 56 -0.96 -14.00 9.31
N LYS A 57 -1.41 -15.23 9.03
CA LYS A 57 -2.59 -15.47 8.18
C LYS A 57 -3.87 -14.90 8.77
N ALA A 58 -4.01 -14.89 10.10
CA ALA A 58 -5.15 -14.27 10.77
C ALA A 58 -5.14 -12.74 10.57
N ILE A 59 -3.97 -12.10 10.71
CA ILE A 59 -3.78 -10.67 10.43
C ILE A 59 -4.12 -10.35 8.97
N ASP A 60 -3.59 -11.11 8.01
CA ASP A 60 -3.89 -10.90 6.58
C ASP A 60 -5.40 -10.94 6.29
N LYS A 61 -6.13 -11.84 6.96
CA LYS A 61 -7.58 -11.97 6.81
C LYS A 61 -8.31 -10.75 7.38
N GLU A 62 -7.90 -10.28 8.56
CA GLU A 62 -8.45 -9.09 9.20
C GLU A 62 -8.22 -7.85 8.35
N ILE A 63 -7.00 -7.61 7.89
CA ILE A 63 -6.66 -6.46 7.04
C ILE A 63 -7.43 -6.49 5.73
N LYS A 64 -7.61 -7.66 5.10
CA LYS A 64 -8.45 -7.77 3.89
C LYS A 64 -9.90 -7.40 4.15
N ALA A 65 -10.45 -7.73 5.32
CA ALA A 65 -11.80 -7.34 5.68
C ALA A 65 -11.91 -5.82 5.84
N ILE A 66 -10.96 -5.19 6.55
CA ILE A 66 -10.92 -3.74 6.77
C ILE A 66 -10.80 -2.99 5.43
N VAL A 67 -9.89 -3.41 4.56
CA VAL A 67 -9.68 -2.79 3.25
C VAL A 67 -10.94 -2.92 2.39
N LYS A 68 -11.60 -4.08 2.43
CA LYS A 68 -12.85 -4.30 1.68
C LYS A 68 -13.96 -3.38 2.19
N GLU A 69 -14.18 -3.33 3.50
CA GLU A 69 -15.20 -2.46 4.10
C GLU A 69 -14.94 -0.98 3.78
N SER A 70 -13.66 -0.56 3.82
CA SER A 70 -13.27 0.81 3.49
C SER A 70 -13.50 1.13 2.01
N ALA A 71 -13.24 0.18 1.10
CA ALA A 71 -13.53 0.34 -0.32
C ALA A 71 -15.03 0.43 -0.59
N GLU A 72 -15.84 -0.44 0.03
CA GLU A 72 -17.31 -0.41 -0.08
C GLU A 72 -17.88 0.91 0.45
N PHE A 73 -17.37 1.40 1.58
CA PHE A 73 -17.74 2.71 2.11
C PHE A 73 -17.38 3.84 1.12
N ALA A 74 -16.16 3.84 0.58
CA ALA A 74 -15.72 4.87 -0.36
C ALA A 74 -16.53 4.88 -1.67
N GLU A 75 -16.90 3.70 -2.19
CA GLU A 75 -17.70 3.56 -3.42
C GLU A 75 -19.18 3.92 -3.23
N SER A 76 -19.73 3.67 -2.03
CA SER A 76 -21.14 3.92 -1.72
C SER A 76 -21.42 5.29 -1.11
N SER A 77 -20.36 6.02 -0.73
CA SER A 77 -20.48 7.38 -0.20
C SER A 77 -21.04 8.32 -1.26
N ALA A 78 -22.00 9.16 -0.86
CA ALA A 78 -22.56 10.17 -1.74
C ALA A 78 -21.49 11.19 -2.14
N GLU A 79 -21.57 11.67 -3.38
CA GLU A 79 -20.78 12.82 -3.80
C GLU A 79 -21.13 14.05 -2.97
N LEU A 80 -20.14 14.92 -2.78
CA LEU A 80 -20.32 16.19 -2.09
C LEU A 80 -21.28 17.08 -2.86
N GLY A 81 -22.13 17.81 -2.14
CA GLY A 81 -23.03 18.78 -2.75
C GLY A 81 -22.24 19.97 -3.32
N ALA A 82 -22.74 20.59 -4.39
CA ALA A 82 -22.05 21.70 -5.06
C ALA A 82 -21.74 22.92 -4.16
N HIS A 83 -22.39 23.04 -3.00
CA HIS A 83 -22.10 24.08 -2.01
C HIS A 83 -20.73 23.92 -1.35
N GLU A 84 -20.21 22.69 -1.26
CA GLU A 84 -18.87 22.35 -0.74
C GLU A 84 -17.75 22.90 -1.62
N LEU A 85 -18.05 23.34 -2.86
CA LEU A 85 -17.06 23.95 -3.74
C LEU A 85 -16.42 25.22 -3.15
N TRP A 86 -17.13 25.91 -2.25
CA TRP A 86 -16.73 27.22 -1.71
C TRP A 86 -16.20 27.14 -0.27
N THR A 87 -16.10 25.95 0.32
CA THR A 87 -15.55 25.74 1.66
C THR A 87 -14.01 25.71 1.62
N ASP A 88 -13.37 25.84 2.79
CA ASP A 88 -11.92 25.66 2.99
C ASP A 88 -10.99 26.58 2.17
N VAL A 89 -11.51 27.67 1.61
CA VAL A 89 -10.71 28.69 0.90
C VAL A 89 -9.92 29.56 1.87
N LEU A 90 -10.50 29.85 3.03
CA LEU A 90 -9.91 30.66 4.10
C LEU A 90 -10.08 29.92 5.43
N VAL A 91 -9.17 30.17 6.38
CA VAL A 91 -9.34 29.72 7.78
C VAL A 91 -10.39 30.58 8.48
N GLU A 92 -11.16 29.99 9.39
CA GLU A 92 -12.07 30.75 10.27
C GLU A 92 -11.27 31.74 11.13
N VAL A 93 -11.83 32.95 11.32
CA VAL A 93 -11.22 34.05 12.09
C VAL A 93 -11.81 34.11 13.48
#